data_AF-A0A527VTX8-F1
#
_entry.id   AF-A0A527VTX8-F1
#
_cell.length_a   1.000
_cell.length_b   1.000
_cell.length_c   1.000
_cell.angle_alpha   90.00
_cell.angle_beta   90.00
_cell.angle_gamma   90.00
#
_symmetry.space_group_name_H-M   'P 1'
#
loop_
_entity.id
_entity.type
_entity.pdbx_description
1 polymer ?
#
loop_
_entity_poly.entity_id
_entity_poly.type
_entity_poly.pdbx_seq_one_letter_code
_entity_poly.pdbx_strand_id
1 'polypeptide(L)' 'METRAAAAQPGLWKSWVEGRDFDGGSNFIQIGSGAERGEDIEMSGATVPDQDFIAAARQDVPRLIAEVRRLRALRIK' A
#
# COMPACT_ATOMS: atom_id res chain seq x y z
N MET A 1 1.14 -13.72 7.03
CA MET A 1 0.70 -12.47 6.37
C MET A 1 1.10 -11.25 7.20
N GLU A 2 0.88 -11.27 8.52
CA GLU A 2 1.34 -10.22 9.44
C GLU A 2 2.83 -9.90 9.34
N THR A 3 3.69 -10.92 9.47
CA THR A 3 5.15 -10.74 9.37
C THR A 3 5.56 -10.11 8.03
N ARG A 4 4.92 -10.53 6.92
CA ARG A 4 5.16 -9.95 5.59
C ARG A 4 4.71 -8.50 5.51
N ALA A 5 3.53 -8.17 6.05
CA ALA A 5 3.00 -6.81 6.03
C ALA A 5 3.83 -5.86 6.92
N ALA A 6 4.37 -6.36 8.03
CA ALA A 6 5.24 -5.61 8.93
C ALA A 6 6.67 -5.42 8.37
N ALA A 7 7.14 -6.34 7.52
CA ALA A 7 8.47 -6.24 6.89
C ALA A 7 8.51 -5.27 5.70
N ALA A 8 7.37 -4.90 5.13
CA ALA A 8 7.29 -3.87 4.09
C ALA A 8 7.47 -2.47 4.70
N GLN A 9 7.87 -1.49 3.87
CA GLN A 9 8.00 -0.10 4.31
C GLN A 9 6.70 0.42 4.97
N PRO A 10 6.79 1.32 5.97
CA PRO A 10 5.61 1.86 6.66
C PRO A 10 4.56 2.44 5.69
N GLY A 11 3.29 2.35 6.06
CA GLY A 11 2.20 3.02 5.34
C GLY A 11 2.10 4.50 5.75
N LEU A 12 1.32 5.31 5.06
CA LEU A 12 0.44 4.98 3.93
C LEU A 12 1.22 4.93 2.61
N TRP A 13 0.83 4.03 1.71
CA TRP A 13 1.32 4.03 0.33
C TRP A 13 0.29 4.68 -0.58
N LYS A 14 0.72 5.62 -1.43
CA LYS A 14 -0.14 6.28 -2.41
C LYS A 14 0.43 6.08 -3.80
N SER A 15 -0.37 5.50 -4.69
CA SER A 15 -0.05 5.43 -6.12
C SER A 15 -0.21 6.82 -6.74
N TRP A 16 0.85 7.33 -7.36
CA TRP A 16 0.85 8.53 -8.18
C TRP A 16 1.14 8.13 -9.63
N VAL A 17 0.24 8.53 -10.53
CA VAL A 17 0.31 8.22 -11.96
C VAL A 17 0.38 9.52 -12.73
N GLU A 18 1.41 9.66 -13.56
CA GLU A 18 1.61 10.81 -14.43
C GLU A 18 0.45 10.91 -15.44
N GLY A 19 -0.04 12.13 -15.67
CA GLY A 19 -1.19 12.42 -16.52
C GLY A 19 -2.54 12.09 -15.90
N ARG A 20 -2.58 11.39 -14.76
CA ARG A 20 -3.78 11.17 -13.95
C ARG A 20 -3.81 12.05 -12.71
N ASP A 21 -2.71 12.02 -11.94
CA ASP A 21 -2.64 12.61 -10.61
C ASP A 21 -1.71 13.84 -10.55
N PHE A 22 -0.77 13.95 -11.49
CA PHE A 22 0.19 15.05 -11.61
C PHE A 22 0.80 15.07 -13.02
N ASP A 23 1.49 16.16 -13.36
CA ASP A 23 2.14 16.33 -14.67
C ASP A 23 3.67 16.37 -14.52
N GLY A 24 4.37 15.58 -15.36
CA GLY A 24 5.82 15.57 -15.50
C GLY A 24 6.52 14.59 -14.55
N GLY A 25 7.06 13.49 -15.09
CA GLY A 25 7.92 12.55 -14.35
C GLY A 25 7.75 11.10 -14.81
N SER A 26 7.62 10.19 -13.84
CA SER A 26 7.30 8.77 -14.03
C SER A 26 6.27 8.36 -12.98
N ASN A 27 5.56 7.24 -13.18
CA ASN A 27 4.65 6.73 -12.15
C ASN A 27 5.46 6.20 -10.94
N PHE A 28 4.95 6.44 -9.73
CA PHE A 28 5.60 5.96 -8.51
C PHE A 28 4.59 5.72 -7.38
N ILE A 29 5.00 4.95 -6.37
CA ILE A 29 4.27 4.85 -5.10
C ILE A 29 4.98 5.70 -4.05
N GLN A 30 4.28 6.71 -3.55
CA GLN A 30 4.73 7.51 -2.41
C GLN A 30 4.57 6.73 -1.12
N ILE A 31 5.62 6.72 -0.29
CA ILE A 31 5.62 6.15 1.05
C ILE A 31 5.46 7.25 2.10
N GLY A 32 4.40 7.20 2.89
CA GLY A 32 4.15 8.17 3.97
C GLY A 32 3.87 9.58 3.46
N SER A 33 3.92 10.56 4.36
CA SER A 33 3.69 11.98 4.04
C SER A 33 4.24 12.89 5.13
N GLY A 34 4.56 14.15 4.79
CA GLY A 34 5.07 15.11 5.76
C GLY A 34 6.38 14.65 6.38
N ALA A 35 6.49 14.70 7.71
CA ALA A 35 7.68 14.25 8.45
C ALA A 35 7.94 12.73 8.35
N GLU A 36 6.92 11.94 8.00
CA GLU A 36 6.99 10.48 7.84
C GLU A 36 7.17 10.08 6.36
N ARG A 37 7.52 11.03 5.47
CA ARG A 37 7.76 10.75 4.04
C ARG A 37 9.04 9.91 3.91
N GLY A 38 8.91 8.74 3.30
CA GLY A 38 10.04 7.91 2.87
C GLY A 38 10.36 8.09 1.38
N GLU A 39 11.36 7.34 0.92
CA GLU A 39 11.72 7.21 -0.50
C GLU A 39 10.55 6.66 -1.31
N ASP A 40 10.42 7.09 -2.56
CA ASP A 40 9.39 6.60 -3.46
C ASP A 40 9.76 5.23 -4.03
N ILE A 41 8.75 4.39 -4.29
CA ILE A 41 8.94 3.13 -5.00
C ILE A 41 8.63 3.38 -6.47
N GLU A 42 9.68 3.34 -7.29
CA GLU A 42 9.54 3.28 -8.74
C GLU A 42 9.47 1.83 -9.21
N MET A 43 8.68 1.58 -10.26
CA MET A 43 8.46 0.23 -10.78
C MET A 43 8.58 0.23 -12.31
N SER A 44 9.31 -0.76 -12.84
CA SER A 44 9.40 -0.99 -14.29
C SER A 44 8.51 -2.17 -14.68
N GLY A 45 7.74 -2.02 -15.76
CA GLY A 45 6.90 -3.08 -16.32
C GLY A 45 5.55 -3.29 -15.63
N ALA A 46 5.23 -2.54 -14.58
CA ALA A 46 3.91 -2.53 -13.96
C ALA A 46 2.93 -1.68 -14.78
N THR A 47 1.71 -2.17 -14.98
CA THR A 47 0.62 -1.31 -15.47
C THR A 47 0.13 -0.40 -14.35
N VAL A 48 -0.63 0.65 -14.70
CA VAL A 48 -1.28 1.52 -13.71
C VAL A 48 -2.14 0.71 -12.71
N PRO A 49 -3.01 -0.22 -13.14
CA PRO A 49 -3.72 -1.10 -12.22
C PRO A 49 -2.82 -1.94 -11.29
N ASP A 50 -1.67 -2.42 -11.77
CA ASP A 50 -0.72 -3.16 -10.93
C ASP A 50 -0.15 -2.27 -9.82
N GLN A 51 0.25 -1.04 -10.17
CA GLN A 51 0.76 -0.06 -9.21
C GLN A 51 -0.31 0.30 -8.16
N ASP A 52 -1.53 0.56 -8.60
CA ASP A 52 -2.66 0.87 -7.71
C ASP A 52 -2.96 -0.30 -6.76
N PHE A 53 -2.96 -1.54 -7.28
CA PHE A 53 -3.15 -2.75 -6.48
C PHE A 53 -2.05 -2.91 -5.43
N ILE A 54 -0.78 -2.72 -5.81
CA ILE A 54 0.36 -2.84 -4.89
C ILE A 54 0.29 -1.77 -3.80
N ALA A 55 -0.01 -0.53 -4.17
CA ALA A 55 -0.19 0.55 -3.20
C ALA A 55 -1.30 0.22 -2.19
N ALA A 56 -2.49 -0.17 -2.67
CA ALA A 56 -3.64 -0.50 -1.83
C ALA A 56 -3.40 -1.72 -0.91
N ALA A 57 -2.68 -2.73 -1.41
CA ALA A 57 -2.36 -3.93 -0.64
C ALA A 57 -1.63 -3.61 0.68
N ARG A 58 -0.87 -2.52 0.74
CA ARG A 58 -0.15 -2.11 1.95
C ARG A 58 -1.10 -1.80 3.12
N GLN A 59 -2.25 -1.19 2.85
CA GLN A 59 -3.25 -0.88 3.87
C GLN A 59 -4.27 -2.02 4.01
N ASP A 60 -4.60 -2.70 2.92
CA ASP A 60 -5.65 -3.71 2.92
C ASP A 60 -5.23 -4.98 3.65
N VAL A 61 -3.99 -5.45 3.49
CA VAL A 61 -3.54 -6.68 4.17
C VAL A 61 -3.64 -6.56 5.69
N PRO A 62 -3.13 -5.50 6.36
CA PRO A 62 -3.36 -5.30 7.80
C PRO A 62 -4.84 -5.27 8.20
N ARG A 63 -5.71 -4.61 7.42
CA ARG A 63 -7.15 -4.53 7.69
C ARG A 63 -7.82 -5.91 7.60
N LEU A 64 -7.50 -6.67 6.56
CA LEU A 64 -8.02 -8.02 6.35
C LEU A 64 -7.58 -8.97 7.47
N ILE A 65 -6.33 -8.88 7.92
CA ILE A 65 -5.84 -9.65 9.06
C ILE A 65 -6.63 -9.30 10.33
N ALA A 66 -6.82 -8.01 10.61
CA ALA A 66 -7.59 -7.56 11.77
C ALA A 66 -9.03 -8.09 11.72
N GLU A 67 -9.64 -8.07 10.54
CA GLU A 67 -10.99 -8.58 10.33
C GLU A 67 -11.09 -10.10 10.53
N VAL A 68 -10.13 -10.88 10.01
CA VAL A 68 -10.08 -12.33 10.25
C VAL A 68 -9.97 -12.64 11.75
N ARG A 69 -9.15 -11.89 12.50
CA ARG A 69 -9.03 -12.04 13.96
C ARG A 69 -10.35 -11.73 14.66
N ARG A 70 -11.01 -10.63 14.28
CA ARG A 70 -12.33 -10.24 14.81
C ARG A 70 -13.37 -11.34 14.59
N LEU A 71 -13.49 -11.85 13.36
CA LEU A 71 -14.43 -12.92 13.02
C LEU A 71 -14.15 -14.22 13.77
N ARG A 72 -12.87 -14.57 13.97
CA ARG A 72 -12.50 -15.75 14.77
C ARG A 72 -12.88 -15.59 16.24
N ALA A 73 -12.67 -14.42 16.82
CA ALA A 73 -13.06 -14.15 18.21
C ALA A 73 -14.58 -14.25 18.42
N LEU A 74 -15.37 -13.89 17.40
CA LEU A 74 -16.84 -14.04 17.45
C LEU A 74 -17.32 -15.49 17.33
N ARG A 75 -16.56 -16.37 16.68
CA ARG A 75 -16.91 -17.80 16.50
C ARG A 75 -16.58 -18.69 17.71
N ILE A 76 -15.86 -18.16 18.70
CA ILE A 76 -15.48 -18.86 19.93
C ILE A 76 -16.42 -18.50 21.10
N LYS A 77 -17.41 -17.62 20.86
CA LYS A 77 -18.59 -17.43 21.72
C LYS A 77 -19.71 -18.34 21.27
#